data_AF-A0A8S3KPY0-F1
#
_entry.id   AF-A0A8S3KPY0-F1
#
_cell.length_a   1.000
_cell.length_b   1.000
_cell.length_c   1.000
_cell.angle_alpha   90.00
_cell.angle_beta   90.00
_cell.angle_gamma   90.00
#
_symmetry.space_group_name_H-M   'P 1'
#
loop_
_entity.id
_entity.type
_entity.pdbx_description
1 polymer ?
#
loop_
_entity_poly.entity_id
_entity_poly.type
_entity_poly.pdbx_seq_one_letter_code
_entity_poly.pdbx_strand_id
1 'polypeptide(L)'
;ISCPYLKELTITSYRNIPQYERYIVPLLQRLPTIEYLTLLLAAGVESFLPRRFIDGYDLQRDIISHMPHLRQFYFHIRSIVVSVPHIDTDTIRQSFSHQEQSVDCVLDYFNNDCG
;
A
#
# COMPACT_ATOMS: atom_id res chain seq x y z
N ILE A 1 5.22 -20.52 -5.89
CA ILE A 1 5.63 -19.93 -7.17
C ILE A 1 6.84 -19.05 -6.86
N SER A 2 8.04 -19.50 -7.20
CA SER A 2 9.23 -18.63 -7.19
C SER A 2 9.43 -18.17 -8.62
N CYS A 3 9.40 -16.86 -8.84
CA CYS A 3 9.51 -16.25 -10.17
C CYS A 3 10.78 -15.38 -10.18
N PRO A 4 11.97 -15.97 -10.36
CA PRO A 4 13.25 -15.29 -10.12
C PRO A 4 13.54 -14.13 -11.09
N TYR A 5 12.77 -14.04 -12.17
CA TYR A 5 12.88 -12.98 -13.18
C TYR A 5 11.86 -11.85 -12.99
N LEU A 6 10.90 -12.03 -12.09
CA LEU A 6 9.91 -11.00 -11.83
C LEU A 6 10.57 -9.90 -10.98
N LYS A 7 10.77 -8.74 -11.61
CA LYS A 7 11.33 -7.54 -10.99
C LYS A 7 10.30 -6.44 -10.78
N GLU A 8 9.20 -6.49 -11.52
CA GLU A 8 8.14 -5.49 -11.49
C GLU A 8 6.82 -6.14 -11.15
N LEU A 9 6.06 -5.53 -10.24
CA LEU A 9 4.74 -6.02 -9.85
C LEU A 9 3.79 -4.85 -9.63
N THR A 10 2.61 -4.93 -10.25
CA THR A 10 1.50 -4.02 -9.98
C THR A 10 0.35 -4.81 -9.36
N ILE A 11 -0.11 -4.40 -8.18
CA ILE A 11 -1.26 -4.97 -7.50
C ILE A 11 -2.31 -3.87 -7.36
N THR A 12 -3.51 -4.15 -7.86
CA THR A 12 -4.69 -3.29 -7.66
C THR A 12 -5.74 -4.06 -6.88
N SER A 13 -6.14 -3.52 -5.72
CA SER A 13 -7.20 -4.10 -4.89
C SER A 13 -8.22 -3.02 -4.54
N TYR A 14 -9.44 -3.19 -5.01
CA TYR A 14 -10.56 -2.29 -4.69
C TYR A 14 -11.29 -2.67 -3.39
N ARG A 15 -10.60 -3.36 -2.49
CA ARG A 15 -11.21 -4.02 -1.32
C ARG A 15 -10.43 -3.72 -0.04
N ASN A 16 -11.13 -3.82 1.08
CA ASN A 16 -10.73 -3.41 2.43
C ASN A 16 -9.41 -4.05 2.93
N ILE A 17 -8.81 -3.43 3.96
CA ILE A 17 -7.55 -3.81 4.65
C ILE A 17 -7.40 -5.30 4.98
N PRO A 18 -8.44 -6.05 5.42
CA PRO A 18 -8.29 -7.48 5.68
C PRO A 18 -7.78 -8.29 4.48
N GLN A 19 -8.02 -7.82 3.26
CA GLN A 19 -7.50 -8.46 2.05
C GLN A 19 -6.02 -8.14 1.80
N TYR A 20 -5.59 -6.94 2.16
CA TYR A 20 -4.18 -6.59 2.14
C TYR A 20 -3.39 -7.53 3.05
N GLU A 21 -3.80 -7.65 4.32
CA GLU A 21 -3.12 -8.52 5.29
C GLU A 21 -3.20 -10.01 4.90
N ARG A 22 -4.36 -10.47 4.41
CA ARG A 22 -4.58 -11.90 4.15
C ARG A 22 -3.99 -12.39 2.82
N TYR A 23 -3.91 -11.54 1.80
CA TYR A 23 -3.55 -11.96 0.45
C TYR A 23 -2.35 -11.22 -0.12
N ILE A 24 -2.25 -9.91 0.09
CA ILE A 24 -1.18 -9.09 -0.51
C ILE A 24 0.13 -9.30 0.24
N VAL A 25 0.14 -9.17 1.58
CA VAL A 25 1.37 -9.33 2.38
C VAL A 25 2.01 -10.71 2.17
N PRO A 26 1.29 -11.85 2.27
CA PRO A 26 1.90 -13.16 2.03
C PRO A 26 2.37 -13.35 0.58
N LEU A 27 1.78 -12.66 -0.39
CA LEU A 27 2.26 -12.68 -1.78
C LEU A 27 3.58 -11.94 -1.90
N LEU A 28 3.66 -10.71 -1.40
CA LEU A 28 4.87 -9.88 -1.45
C LEU A 28 6.05 -10.55 -0.74
N GLN A 29 5.82 -11.15 0.44
CA GLN A 29 6.84 -11.90 1.17
C GLN A 29 7.42 -13.10 0.39
N ARG A 30 6.70 -13.64 -0.60
CA ARG A 30 7.16 -14.74 -1.46
C ARG A 30 7.88 -14.26 -2.73
N LEU A 31 7.96 -12.95 -2.95
CA LEU A 31 8.55 -12.32 -4.13
C LEU A 31 9.66 -11.34 -3.73
N PRO A 32 10.72 -11.78 -3.03
CA PRO A 32 11.77 -10.88 -2.53
C PRO A 32 12.62 -10.24 -3.65
N THR A 33 12.53 -10.73 -4.89
CA THR A 33 13.29 -10.27 -6.05
C THR A 33 12.71 -9.02 -6.72
N ILE A 34 11.54 -8.55 -6.28
CA ILE A 34 10.91 -7.35 -6.85
C ILE A 34 11.78 -6.13 -6.56
N GLU A 35 12.04 -5.37 -7.63
CA GLU A 35 12.75 -4.09 -7.60
C GLU A 35 11.78 -2.91 -7.72
N TYR A 36 10.62 -3.11 -8.37
CA TYR A 36 9.60 -2.08 -8.60
C TYR A 36 8.22 -2.59 -8.22
N LEU A 37 7.60 -1.97 -7.21
CA LEU A 37 6.28 -2.32 -6.73
C LEU A 37 5.32 -1.14 -6.88
N THR A 38 4.18 -1.39 -7.52
CA THR A 38 3.06 -0.44 -7.55
C THR A 38 1.88 -1.08 -6.81
N LEU A 39 1.42 -0.47 -5.73
CA LEU A 39 0.33 -0.94 -4.91
C LEU A 39 -0.81 0.09 -4.90
N LEU A 40 -1.93 -0.27 -5.50
CA LEU A 40 -3.13 0.55 -5.57
C LEU A 40 -4.22 -0.08 -4.71
N LEU A 41 -4.61 0.58 -3.63
CA LEU A 41 -5.62 0.12 -2.70
C LEU A 41 -6.81 1.08 -2.66
N ALA A 42 -8.03 0.55 -2.69
CA ALA A 42 -9.22 1.33 -2.35
C ALA A 42 -9.71 0.96 -0.95
N ALA A 43 -9.83 1.97 -0.08
CA ALA A 43 -10.48 1.82 1.21
C ALA A 43 -12.01 1.93 1.02
N GLY A 44 -12.68 0.78 1.03
CA GLY A 44 -14.13 0.66 0.84
C GLY A 44 -14.94 0.96 2.09
N VAL A 45 -16.17 1.44 1.87
CA VAL A 45 -17.13 1.94 2.87
C VAL A 45 -17.97 0.79 3.46
N GLU A 46 -17.37 -0.34 3.82
CA GLU A 46 -18.17 -1.36 4.53
C GLU A 46 -18.19 -1.07 6.03
N SER A 47 -19.14 -0.20 6.38
CA SER A 47 -19.94 -0.22 7.61
C SER A 47 -19.23 0.01 8.96
N PHE A 48 -19.49 1.20 9.51
CA PHE A 48 -19.48 1.59 10.93
C PHE A 48 -18.17 1.78 11.71
N LEU A 49 -16.99 1.46 11.19
CA LEU A 49 -15.74 1.81 11.90
C LEU A 49 -14.59 2.08 10.93
N PRO A 50 -13.84 3.19 11.07
CA PRO A 50 -12.50 3.27 10.50
C PRO A 50 -11.60 2.53 11.50
N ARG A 51 -11.42 1.20 11.40
CA ARG A 51 -10.58 0.57 12.43
C ARG A 51 -9.10 0.85 12.29
N ARG A 52 -8.60 1.20 11.09
CA ARG A 52 -7.20 1.58 10.82
C ARG A 52 -7.06 1.94 9.34
N PHE A 53 -6.05 2.73 8.97
CA PHE A 53 -5.55 2.84 7.58
C PHE A 53 -4.17 2.18 7.51
N ILE A 54 -3.79 1.69 6.33
CA ILE A 54 -2.42 1.23 6.10
C ILE A 54 -1.55 2.48 6.08
N ASP A 55 -0.72 2.63 7.11
CA ASP A 55 0.19 3.75 7.30
C ASP A 55 1.63 3.35 6.97
N GLY A 56 2.57 4.27 7.20
CA GLY A 56 3.99 4.03 6.95
C GLY A 56 4.56 2.86 7.78
N TYR A 57 4.07 2.66 9.00
CA TYR A 57 4.51 1.56 9.86
C TYR A 57 4.06 0.20 9.31
N ASP A 58 2.81 0.10 8.83
CA ASP A 58 2.31 -1.11 8.19
C ASP A 58 3.11 -1.46 6.95
N LEU A 59 3.37 -0.48 6.08
CA LEU A 59 4.15 -0.71 4.86
C LEU A 59 5.60 -1.09 5.17
N GLN A 60 6.20 -0.48 6.19
CA GLN A 60 7.55 -0.82 6.63
C GLN A 60 7.64 -2.25 7.15
N ARG A 61 6.69 -2.65 7.99
CA ARG A 61 6.62 -4.00 8.55
C ARG A 61 6.38 -5.04 7.45
N ASP A 62 5.41 -4.80 6.58
CA ASP A 62 4.85 -5.84 5.71
C ASP A 62 5.54 -5.94 4.34
N ILE A 63 6.12 -4.85 3.85
CA ILE A 63 6.74 -4.78 2.52
C ILE A 63 8.24 -4.58 2.66
N ILE A 64 8.66 -3.45 3.24
CA ILE A 64 10.06 -3.03 3.25
C ILE A 64 10.95 -4.09 3.90
N SER A 65 10.54 -4.61 5.06
CA SER A 65 11.32 -5.60 5.82
C SER A 65 11.52 -6.93 5.07
N HIS A 66 10.74 -7.18 4.02
CA HIS A 66 10.71 -8.43 3.28
C HIS A 66 11.15 -8.30 1.81
N MET A 67 11.38 -7.10 1.32
CA MET A 67 11.73 -6.82 -0.08
C MET A 67 13.06 -6.04 -0.17
N PRO A 68 14.20 -6.69 0.12
CA PRO A 68 15.51 -6.02 0.21
C PRO A 68 16.02 -5.46 -1.12
N HIS A 69 15.45 -5.90 -2.26
CA HIS A 69 15.82 -5.43 -3.59
C HIS A 69 14.91 -4.31 -4.11
N LEU A 70 13.90 -3.91 -3.33
CA LEU A 70 12.97 -2.86 -3.71
C LEU A 70 13.74 -1.55 -3.85
N ARG A 71 13.66 -0.94 -5.04
CA ARG A 71 14.27 0.35 -5.39
C ARG A 71 13.24 1.45 -5.50
N GLN A 72 12.06 1.08 -6.02
CA GLN A 72 10.96 2.00 -6.21
C GLN A 72 9.66 1.40 -5.72
N PHE A 73 8.93 2.19 -4.92
CA PHE A 73 7.63 1.82 -4.41
C PHE A 73 6.63 2.96 -4.68
N TYR A 74 5.61 2.66 -5.48
CA TYR A 74 4.49 3.56 -5.69
C TYR A 74 3.28 3.06 -4.92
N PHE A 75 2.81 3.86 -3.97
CA PHE A 75 1.66 3.55 -3.16
C PHE A 75 0.53 4.53 -3.42
N HIS A 76 -0.60 4.03 -3.89
CA HIS A 76 -1.78 4.84 -4.11
C HIS A 76 -2.93 4.28 -3.27
N ILE A 77 -3.39 5.08 -2.31
CA ILE A 77 -4.64 4.82 -1.61
C ILE A 77 -5.73 5.70 -2.21
N ARG A 78 -6.84 5.07 -2.59
CA ARG A 78 -8.09 5.76 -2.90
C ARG A 78 -9.05 5.60 -1.72
N SER A 79 -9.48 6.71 -1.12
CA SER A 79 -10.50 6.73 -0.08
C SER A 79 -11.87 7.07 -0.70
N ILE A 80 -12.88 6.24 -0.44
CA ILE A 80 -14.25 6.42 -0.96
C ILE A 80 -15.18 7.05 0.12
N VAL A 81 -14.64 7.74 1.16
CA VAL A 81 -15.42 8.29 2.28
C VAL A 81 -15.03 9.71 2.72
N VAL A 82 -16.07 10.49 3.06
CA VAL A 82 -16.12 11.91 3.44
C VAL A 82 -15.49 12.27 4.81
N SER A 83 -15.12 11.29 5.65
CA SER A 83 -14.68 11.57 7.03
C SER A 83 -13.61 10.60 7.55
N VAL A 84 -12.54 10.44 6.79
CA VAL A 84 -11.38 9.63 7.19
C VAL A 84 -10.40 10.49 7.99
N PRO A 85 -9.87 10.03 9.16
CA PRO A 85 -8.77 10.71 9.82
C PRO A 85 -7.64 10.92 8.81
N HIS A 86 -7.13 12.15 8.74
CA HIS A 86 -6.17 12.59 7.73
C HIS A 86 -4.99 11.61 7.67
N ILE A 87 -4.82 10.92 6.54
CA ILE A 87 -3.65 10.08 6.31
C ILE A 87 -2.52 11.03 5.98
N ASP A 88 -1.52 11.07 6.86
CA ASP A 88 -0.32 11.85 6.62
C ASP A 88 0.61 11.08 5.67
N THR A 89 0.57 11.48 4.40
CA THR A 89 1.45 10.93 3.36
C THR A 89 2.93 11.20 3.65
N ASP A 90 3.26 12.21 4.44
CA ASP A 90 4.64 12.51 4.80
C ASP A 90 5.15 11.52 5.84
N THR A 91 4.32 11.11 6.79
CA THR A 91 4.64 9.98 7.70
C THR A 91 4.89 8.71 6.90
N ILE A 92 4.09 8.44 5.86
CA ILE A 92 4.34 7.30 4.95
C ILE A 92 5.70 7.43 4.29
N ARG A 93 6.00 8.56 3.64
CA ARG A 93 7.29 8.79 2.96
C ARG A 93 8.48 8.67 3.92
N GLN A 94 8.36 9.20 5.14
CA GLN A 94 9.40 9.12 6.17
C GLN A 94 9.72 7.68 6.57
N SER A 95 8.75 6.76 6.59
CA SER A 95 9.01 5.34 6.88
C SER A 95 9.96 4.68 5.87
N PHE A 96 10.17 5.28 4.68
CA PHE A 96 11.07 4.79 3.64
C PHE A 96 12.35 5.61 3.48
N SER A 97 12.47 6.76 4.15
CA SER A 97 13.64 7.66 3.98
C SER A 97 14.97 7.02 4.37
N HIS A 98 14.92 5.99 5.21
CA HIS A 98 16.10 5.25 5.68
C HIS A 98 16.63 4.19 4.71
N GLN A 99 15.91 3.86 3.62
CA GLN A 99 16.25 2.73 2.75
C GLN A 99 16.80 3.10 1.36
N GLU A 100 17.15 4.37 1.11
CA GLU A 100 17.52 4.85 -0.24
C GLU A 100 16.48 4.47 -1.33
N GLN A 101 15.24 4.23 -0.91
CA GLN A 101 14.13 3.82 -1.77
C GLN A 101 13.37 5.04 -2.23
N SER A 102 13.09 5.11 -3.53
CA SER A 102 12.20 6.14 -4.07
C SER A 102 10.76 5.73 -3.80
N VAL A 103 10.10 6.45 -2.89
CA VAL A 103 8.70 6.20 -2.56
C VAL A 103 7.84 7.39 -2.94
N ASP A 104 6.86 7.11 -3.79
CA ASP A 104 5.80 8.06 -4.09
C ASP A 104 4.50 7.53 -3.49
N CYS A 105 3.80 8.43 -2.80
CA CYS A 105 2.58 8.13 -2.08
C CYS A 105 1.52 9.15 -2.50
N VAL A 106 0.42 8.66 -3.06
CA VAL A 106 -0.72 9.47 -3.49
C VAL A 106 -1.95 9.04 -2.73
N LEU A 107 -2.71 10.02 -2.26
CA LEU A 107 -3.98 9.83 -1.59
C LEU A 107 -5.07 10.58 -2.35
N ASP A 108 -5.98 9.83 -2.95
CA ASP A 108 -7.15 10.39 -3.64
C ASP A 108 -8.39 10.25 -2.77
N TYR A 109 -9.08 11.37 -2.54
CA TYR A 109 -10.40 11.40 -1.91
C TYR A 109 -11.48 11.40 -2.97
N PHE A 110 -12.35 10.40 -2.95
CA PHE A 110 -13.53 10.33 -3.81
C PHE A 110 -14.77 10.57 -2.95
N ASN A 111 -15.34 11.78 -3.04
CA ASN A 111 -16.71 12.00 -2.60
C ASN A 111 -17.64 11.39 -3.65
N ASN A 112 -18.47 10.43 -3.25
CA ASN A 112 -19.56 9.93 -4.09
C ASN A 112 -20.74 10.93 -4.17
N ASP A 113 -20.50 12.25 -4.07
CA ASP A 113 -21.54 13.29 -4.13
C ASP A 113 -22.05 13.55 -5.56
N CYS A 114 -21.63 12.75 -6.53
CA CYS A 114 -22.26 12.67 -7.86
C CYS A 114 -23.10 11.39 -7.95
N GLY A 115 -24.31 11.44 -7.41
CA GLY A 115 -25.35 10.41 -7.52
C GLY A 115 -26.71 10.96 -7.14
#